data_AF-A0A1I1DQQ6-F1
#
_entry.id   AF-A0A1I1DQQ6-F1
#
_cell.length_a   1.000
_cell.length_b   1.000
_cell.length_c   1.000
_cell.angle_alpha   90.00
_cell.angle_beta   90.00
_cell.angle_gamma   90.00
#
_symmetry.space_group_name_H-M   'P 1'
#
loop_
_entity.id
_entity.type
_entity.pdbx_description
1 polymer ?
#
loop_
_entity_poly.entity_id
_entity_poly.type
_entity_poly.pdbx_seq_one_letter_code
_entity_poly.pdbx_strand_id
1 'polypeptide(L)'
;MIPVVISNDVKGKKQEKQDVAFYEHAMSLSISGDYFSLLNYVKGIQAIEEKLFIRQFEYKVLEYPKAELNLVIATVSADEKFIAL
;
A
#
# COMPACT_ATOMS: atom_id res chain seq x y z
N MET A 1 -6.74 -4.60 14.40
CA MET A 1 -6.12 -5.50 13.41
C MET A 1 -6.57 -6.91 13.74
N ILE A 2 -7.21 -7.63 12.80
CA ILE A 2 -7.68 -9.01 13.00
C ILE A 2 -7.11 -9.83 11.84
N PRO A 3 -6.32 -10.89 12.09
CA PRO A 3 -5.87 -11.78 11.03
C PRO A 3 -7.07 -12.62 10.52
N VAL A 4 -7.27 -12.63 9.21
CA VAL A 4 -8.25 -13.51 8.56
C VAL A 4 -7.57 -14.84 8.28
N VAL A 5 -7.97 -15.89 9.01
CA VAL A 5 -7.56 -17.28 8.77
C VAL A 5 -8.64 -17.95 7.93
N ILE A 6 -8.31 -18.36 6.70
CA ILE A 6 -9.20 -19.20 5.90
C ILE A 6 -8.84 -20.67 6.18
N SER A 7 -9.70 -21.37 6.93
CA SER A 7 -9.57 -22.80 7.17
C SER A 7 -10.19 -23.58 6.01
N ASN A 8 -9.37 -24.36 5.28
CA ASN A 8 -9.86 -25.39 4.38
C ASN A 8 -9.55 -26.76 4.98
N ASP A 9 -10.60 -27.53 5.26
CA ASP A 9 -10.53 -28.82 5.94
C ASP A 9 -10.15 -29.92 4.93
N VAL A 10 -8.87 -30.30 4.90
CA VAL A 10 -8.42 -31.55 4.29
C VAL A 10 -7.43 -32.25 5.22
N LYS A 11 -7.87 -33.42 5.68
CA LYS A 11 -7.26 -34.29 6.68
C LYS A 11 -6.04 -35.02 6.11
N GLY A 12 -4.89 -34.88 6.78
CA GLY A 12 -3.81 -35.87 6.76
C GLY A 12 -2.58 -35.56 5.90
N LYS A 13 -1.59 -34.91 6.52
CA LYS A 13 -0.15 -35.27 6.54
C LYS A 13 0.60 -34.18 7.31
N LYS A 14 1.51 -34.58 8.21
CA LYS A 14 2.48 -33.69 8.87
C LYS A 14 3.31 -32.98 7.79
N GLN A 15 2.98 -31.73 7.51
CA GLN A 15 3.89 -30.75 6.94
C GLN A 15 3.93 -29.62 7.96
N GLU A 16 5.14 -29.27 8.40
CA GLU A 16 5.37 -28.04 9.14
C GLU A 16 4.79 -26.90 8.29
N LYS A 17 3.62 -26.40 8.70
CA LYS A 17 3.06 -25.16 8.18
C LYS A 17 3.99 -24.06 8.66
N GLN A 18 4.97 -23.72 7.85
CA GLN A 18 5.57 -22.40 7.92
C GLN A 18 4.45 -21.43 7.53
N ASP A 19 3.74 -20.92 8.53
CA ASP A 19 2.86 -19.78 8.36
C ASP A 19 3.74 -18.64 7.82
N VAL A 20 3.64 -18.38 6.52
CA VAL A 20 4.33 -17.24 5.91
C VAL A 20 3.61 -15.99 6.41
N ALA A 21 4.16 -15.38 7.47
CA ALA A 21 3.72 -14.08 7.93
C ALA A 21 4.12 -13.04 6.87
N PHE A 22 3.12 -12.45 6.21
CA PHE A 22 3.34 -11.29 5.35
C PHE A 22 3.24 -10.02 6.19
N TYR A 23 4.21 -9.13 6.03
CA TYR A 23 4.24 -7.84 6.71
C TYR A 23 3.71 -6.76 5.77
N GLU A 24 2.80 -5.94 6.27
CA GLU A 24 2.30 -4.75 5.56
C GLU A 24 3.09 -3.53 6.03
N HIS A 25 3.73 -2.82 5.10
CA HIS A 25 4.37 -1.54 5.37
C HIS A 25 3.54 -0.44 4.70
N ALA A 26 3.01 0.49 5.49
CA ALA A 26 2.23 1.61 4.99
C ALA A 26 2.98 2.94 5.16
N MET A 27 2.94 3.78 4.13
CA MET A 27 3.44 5.15 4.13
C MET A 27 2.29 6.11 3.84
N SER A 28 2.15 7.14 4.68
CA SER A 28 1.25 8.27 4.44
C SER A 28 1.99 9.42 3.80
N LEU A 29 1.40 10.04 2.78
CA LEU A 29 1.98 11.15 2.06
C LEU A 29 0.93 12.25 1.88
N SER A 30 1.33 13.50 2.15
CA SER A 30 0.52 14.69 1.92
C SER A 30 1.27 15.61 0.97
N ILE A 31 0.67 15.90 -0.19
CA ILE A 31 1.29 16.67 -1.28
C ILE A 31 0.37 17.82 -1.64
N SER A 32 0.93 19.02 -1.79
CA SER A 32 0.21 20.17 -2.30
C SER A 32 0.74 20.57 -3.68
N GLY A 33 -0.17 20.87 -4.61
CA GLY A 33 0.20 21.23 -5.98
C GLY A 33 -1.01 21.53 -6.85
N ASP A 34 -0.77 21.84 -8.12
CA ASP A 34 -1.84 21.90 -9.10
C ASP A 34 -2.31 20.48 -9.50
N TYR A 35 -3.50 20.41 -10.10
CA TYR A 35 -4.11 19.14 -10.50
C TYR A 35 -3.19 18.27 -11.39
N PHE A 36 -2.51 18.86 -12.37
CA PHE A 36 -1.70 18.08 -13.31
C PHE A 36 -0.41 17.57 -12.66
N SER A 37 0.22 18.38 -11.81
CA SER A 37 1.37 17.97 -11.01
C SER A 37 1.02 16.79 -10.10
N LEU A 38 -0.11 16.87 -9.40
CA LEU A 38 -0.59 15.79 -8.52
C LEU A 38 -0.99 14.54 -9.32
N LEU A 39 -1.62 14.69 -10.48
CA LEU A 39 -1.95 13.58 -11.36
C LEU A 39 -0.69 12.85 -11.88
N ASN A 40 0.33 13.61 -12.28
CA ASN A 40 1.60 13.04 -12.74
C ASN A 40 2.30 12.25 -11.63
N TYR A 41 2.22 12.75 -10.39
CA TYR A 41 2.76 12.03 -9.23
C TYR A 41 2.07 10.66 -9.04
N VAL A 42 0.73 10.63 -9.07
CA VAL A 42 -0.04 9.38 -8.95
C VAL A 42 0.30 8.40 -10.07
N LYS A 43 0.44 8.88 -11.31
CA LYS A 43 0.86 8.04 -12.45
C LYS A 43 2.26 7.47 -12.25
N GLY A 44 3.19 8.23 -11.68
CA GLY A 44 4.53 7.76 -11.35
C GLY A 44 4.50 6.59 -10.36
N ILE A 45 3.66 6.67 -9.32
CA ILE A 45 3.47 5.57 -8.36
C ILE A 45 2.88 4.33 -9.03
N GLN A 46 1.86 4.49 -9.87
CA GLN A 46 1.21 3.36 -10.56
C GLN A 46 2.13 2.64 -11.55
N ALA A 47 3.19 3.29 -12.02
CA ALA A 47 4.15 2.69 -12.93
C ALA A 47 5.18 1.78 -12.23
N ILE A 48 5.22 1.78 -10.89
CA ILE A 48 6.13 0.93 -10.12
C ILE A 48 5.57 -0.49 -10.09
N GLU A 49 6.33 -1.46 -10.58
CA GLU A 49 5.91 -2.88 -10.71
C GLU A 49 5.82 -3.64 -9.38
N GLU A 50 6.28 -3.05 -8.28
CA GLU A 50 6.16 -3.63 -6.95
C GLU A 50 4.70 -3.72 -6.49
N LYS A 51 4.42 -4.57 -5.49
CA LYS A 51 3.09 -4.76 -4.89
C LYS A 51 2.68 -3.57 -4.03
N LEU A 52 2.53 -2.40 -4.64
CA LEU A 52 2.04 -1.17 -4.04
C LEU A 52 0.52 -1.10 -4.17
N PHE A 53 -0.15 -0.90 -3.04
CA PHE A 53 -1.59 -0.74 -2.98
C PHE A 53 -1.91 0.64 -2.41
N ILE A 54 -2.76 1.39 -3.11
CA ILE A 54 -3.31 2.64 -2.56
C ILE A 54 -4.44 2.27 -1.61
N ARG A 55 -4.22 2.50 -0.32
CA ARG A 55 -5.15 2.20 0.77
C ARG A 55 -6.06 3.39 1.10
N GLN A 56 -5.55 4.61 0.91
CA GLN A 56 -6.34 5.83 1.04
C GLN A 56 -5.95 6.81 -0.07
N PHE A 57 -6.96 7.45 -0.64
CA PHE A 57 -6.81 8.50 -1.63
C PHE A 57 -7.81 9.61 -1.30
N GLU A 58 -7.30 10.79 -0.99
CA GLU A 58 -8.12 11.97 -0.76
C GLU A 58 -7.53 13.15 -1.52
N TYR A 59 -8.33 13.74 -2.41
CA TYR A 59 -7.96 14.92 -3.16
C TYR A 59 -8.91 16.06 -2.81
N LYS A 60 -8.35 17.22 -2.48
CA LYS A 60 -9.12 18.40 -2.09
C LYS A 60 -8.55 19.64 -2.77
N VAL A 61 -9.41 20.39 -3.46
CA VAL A 61 -9.05 21.74 -3.94
C VAL A 61 -9.18 22.70 -2.77
N LEU A 62 -8.10 23.39 -2.40
CA LEU A 62 -8.13 24.40 -1.36
C LEU A 62 -8.58 25.74 -1.95
N GLU A 63 -7.84 26.21 -2.96
CA GLU A 63 -8.12 27.43 -3.71
C GLU A 63 -7.50 27.26 -5.08
N TYR A 64 -8.30 27.32 -6.16
CA TYR A 64 -7.80 27.07 -7.50
C TYR A 64 -6.60 28.00 -7.85
N PRO A 65 -5.51 27.48 -8.44
CA PRO A 65 -5.29 26.09 -8.88
C PRO A 65 -4.69 25.16 -7.83
N LYS A 66 -4.54 25.58 -6.58
CA LYS A 66 -3.93 24.79 -5.50
C LYS A 66 -4.87 23.73 -4.95
N ALA A 67 -4.36 22.52 -4.90
CA ALA A 67 -5.00 21.37 -4.29
C ALA A 67 -4.04 20.62 -3.38
N GLU A 68 -4.61 19.80 -2.53
CA GLU A 68 -3.93 18.89 -1.63
C GLU A 68 -4.34 17.45 -1.96
N LEU A 69 -3.37 16.55 -1.92
CA LEU A 69 -3.52 15.12 -2.15
C LEU A 69 -2.94 14.38 -0.95
N ASN A 70 -3.80 13.64 -0.25
CA ASN A 70 -3.41 12.74 0.82
C ASN A 70 -3.51 11.30 0.32
N LEU A 71 -2.40 10.56 0.41
CA LEU A 71 -2.26 9.18 -0.02
C LEU A 71 -1.78 8.32 1.15
N VAL A 72 -2.34 7.12 1.26
CA VAL A 72 -1.73 6.05 2.05
C VAL A 72 -1.41 4.91 1.10
N ILE A 73 -0.13 4.59 0.97
CA ILE A 73 0.38 3.54 0.11
C ILE A 73 0.86 2.40 1.00
N ALA A 74 0.47 1.17 0.70
CA ALA A 74 0.87 -0.02 1.42
C ALA A 74 1.63 -0.98 0.50
N THR A 75 2.69 -1.61 1.00
CA THR A 75 3.36 -2.75 0.38
C THR A 75 3.14 -4.00 1.21
N VAL A 76 3.16 -5.16 0.55
CA VAL A 76 3.15 -6.47 1.22
C VAL A 76 4.49 -7.17 0.94
N SER A 77 5.32 -7.33 1.97
CA SER A 77 6.59 -8.05 1.89
C SER A 77 6.51 -9.37 2.67
N ALA A 78 7.27 -10.36 2.22
CA ALA A 78 7.54 -11.60 2.98
C ALA A 78 8.82 -11.48 3.83
N ASP A 79 9.45 -10.29 3.82
CA ASP A 79 10.69 -9.99 4.49
C ASP A 79 10.42 -8.91 5.56
N GLU A 80 10.86 -9.19 6.78
CA GLU A 80 10.73 -8.30 7.95
C GLU A 80 11.65 -7.06 7.81
N LYS A 81 12.59 -7.09 6.84
CA LYS A 81 13.54 -5.99 6.60
C LYS A 81 13.06 -5.03 5.50
N PHE A 82 12.49 -3.95 6.03
CA PHE A 82 12.36 -2.57 5.56
C PHE A 82 13.14 -2.12 4.30
N ILE A 83 12.49 -1.24 3.53
CA ILE A 83 13.02 -0.46 2.40
C ILE A 83 14.28 0.31 2.82
N ALA A 84 15.43 -0.05 2.24
CA ALA A 84 16.59 0.83 2.24
C ALA A 84 16.39 1.88 1.13
N LEU A 85 16.19 3.14 1.55
CA LEU A 85 16.33 4.33 0.70
C LEU A 85 17.80 4.61 0.41
#